data_AF-A0A2V8PGP3-F1
#
_entry.id   AF-A0A2V8PGP3-F1
#
_cell.length_a   1.000
_cell.length_b   1.000
_cell.length_c   1.000
_cell.angle_alpha   90.00
_cell.angle_beta   90.00
_cell.angle_gamma   90.00
#
_symmetry.space_group_name_H-M   'P 1'
#
loop_
_entity.id
_entity.type
_entity.pdbx_description
1 polymer ?
#
loop_
_entity_poly.entity_id
_entity_poly.type
_entity_poly.pdbx_seq_one_letter_code
_entity_poly.pdbx_strand_id
1 'polypeptide(L)'
;MINSAHGRSKVRDRPHSLRFAIRDSRFGLRNSLSTFILAVTCMCALTSAADELQMTKIVFRRMSPDIAPDSFAAKPRMLYRVADKYSRIEEPPHPEQGIHFLVITREPDSWTINLLDKTARHVIDAGPTFSARTPIVWVPKPSGQPDPDKEFQDLEFGNEVRFFRLHKARDMGLRKVEEKDCNALAIKSGGREVILLIDPATDKPVQMDFTKDGKPDFSIRYLSYETDLPFDPSLFEPLPGLKITESK
;
A
#
# COMPACT_ATOMS: atom_id res chain seq x y z
N MET A 1 -31.32 19.28 52.39
CA MET A 1 -31.02 19.51 53.82
C MET A 1 -29.67 18.85 54.08
N ILE A 2 -28.52 19.54 54.00
CA ILE A 2 -27.95 20.66 54.77
C ILE A 2 -27.18 20.20 56.02
N ASN A 3 -25.91 20.62 56.01
CA ASN A 3 -24.90 20.85 57.07
C ASN A 3 -24.01 19.68 57.55
N SER A 4 -22.68 19.72 57.33
CA SER A 4 -21.59 20.67 57.76
C SER A 4 -20.97 20.17 59.09
N ALA A 5 -19.68 20.22 59.42
CA ALA A 5 -18.59 21.15 59.10
C ALA A 5 -17.21 20.50 59.46
N HIS A 6 -16.13 20.81 58.73
CA HIS A 6 -14.99 21.68 59.13
C HIS A 6 -13.83 21.07 59.95
N GLY A 7 -12.60 21.25 59.42
CA GLY A 7 -11.33 21.15 60.14
C GLY A 7 -10.14 21.63 59.29
N ARG A 8 -9.53 22.75 59.67
CA ARG A 8 -8.57 23.61 58.92
C ARG A 8 -7.09 23.19 59.03
N SER A 9 -6.37 23.42 57.92
CA SER A 9 -5.09 24.16 57.73
C SER A 9 -4.01 24.19 58.83
N LYS A 10 -2.76 23.93 58.41
CA LYS A 10 -1.61 24.80 58.78
C LYS A 10 -0.47 24.75 57.74
N VAL A 11 -0.29 25.89 57.09
CA VAL A 11 0.91 26.34 56.36
C VAL A 11 1.99 26.73 57.37
N ARG A 12 3.28 26.49 57.07
CA ARG A 12 4.36 27.29 57.65
C ARG A 12 5.58 27.40 56.73
N ASP A 13 6.10 28.62 56.73
CA ASP A 13 7.08 29.23 55.85
C ASP A 13 8.56 28.78 56.01
N ARG A 14 9.33 29.17 54.99
CA ARG A 14 10.80 29.33 54.83
C ARG A 14 11.43 30.19 55.98
N PRO A 15 12.74 30.57 56.00
CA PRO A 15 13.88 30.39 55.07
C PRO A 15 15.23 30.05 55.74
N HIS A 16 16.29 29.82 54.95
CA HIS A 16 17.63 30.34 55.27
C HIS A 16 18.47 30.49 54.00
N SER A 17 19.15 31.64 53.93
CA SER A 17 19.93 32.15 52.83
C SER A 17 21.44 32.10 53.11
N LEU A 18 22.21 32.04 52.01
CA LEU A 18 23.50 32.69 51.73
C LEU A 18 24.70 32.46 52.65
N ARG A 19 25.78 31.92 52.07
CA ARG A 19 27.12 32.55 52.16
C ARG A 19 27.90 32.43 50.85
N PHE A 20 28.29 33.61 50.36
CA PHE A 20 29.35 33.85 49.39
C PHE A 20 30.71 33.44 49.96
N ALA A 21 31.60 32.95 49.09
CA ALA A 21 33.04 33.11 49.26
C ALA A 21 33.69 33.29 47.89
N ILE A 22 33.98 34.56 47.57
CA ILE A 22 34.89 34.99 46.51
C ILE A 22 36.30 34.84 47.08
N ARG A 23 37.22 34.22 46.33
CA ARG A 23 38.65 34.44 46.51
C ARG A 23 39.38 34.47 45.18
N ASP A 24 39.72 35.68 44.77
CA ASP A 24 40.75 36.01 43.78
C ASP A 24 42.12 35.45 44.21
N SER A 25 42.94 35.06 43.22
CA SER A 25 44.38 35.38 43.15
C SER A 25 45.01 34.95 41.82
N ARG A 26 45.03 35.88 40.87
CA ARG A 26 46.20 36.43 40.14
C ARG A 26 47.35 35.53 39.65
N PHE A 27 47.60 35.72 38.34
CA PHE A 27 48.90 35.96 37.67
C PHE A 27 49.87 34.79 37.42
N GLY A 28 50.01 34.47 36.14
CA GLY A 28 51.13 33.75 35.55
C GLY A 28 51.14 33.90 34.04
N LEU A 29 51.63 35.05 33.56
CA LEU A 29 51.94 35.32 32.15
C LEU A 29 52.95 34.29 31.62
N ARG A 30 52.66 33.64 30.49
CA ARG A 30 53.70 33.13 29.58
C ARG A 30 53.14 32.91 28.17
N ASN A 31 53.57 33.80 27.27
CA ASN A 31 53.42 33.71 25.82
C ASN A 31 53.92 32.36 25.28
N SER A 32 53.20 31.77 24.33
CA SER A 32 53.84 31.25 23.11
C SER A 32 52.82 31.02 22.00
N LEU A 33 53.20 31.44 20.79
CA LEU A 33 52.51 31.30 19.52
C LEU A 33 52.35 29.82 19.11
N SER A 34 51.22 29.45 18.50
CA SER A 34 51.09 28.60 17.28
C SER A 34 49.60 28.27 17.05
N THR A 35 48.91 28.90 16.09
CA THR A 35 48.71 28.44 14.70
C THR A 35 47.80 27.20 14.57
N PHE A 36 46.59 27.44 14.04
CA PHE A 36 45.69 26.54 13.28
C PHE A 36 45.27 25.18 13.87
N ILE A 37 44.01 25.08 14.34
CA ILE A 37 43.22 23.85 14.23
C ILE A 37 41.78 24.21 13.80
N LEU A 38 41.56 24.08 12.49
CA LEU A 38 40.39 23.50 11.82
C LEU A 38 39.01 23.73 12.47
N ALA A 39 38.25 24.70 11.93
CA ALA A 39 36.80 24.74 12.07
C ALA A 39 36.21 23.52 11.34
N VAL A 40 35.92 22.45 12.08
CA VAL A 40 35.18 21.28 11.57
C VAL A 40 33.80 21.76 11.15
N THR A 41 33.65 21.90 9.84
CA THR A 41 32.38 22.18 9.18
C THR A 41 31.50 20.96 9.39
N CYS A 42 30.67 20.99 10.44
CA CYS A 42 29.59 20.04 10.60
C CYS A 42 28.50 20.41 9.59
N MET A 43 28.76 20.17 8.30
CA MET A 43 27.69 19.99 7.33
C MET A 43 26.99 18.71 7.74
N CYS A 44 25.96 18.86 8.57
CA CYS A 44 24.90 17.88 8.64
C CYS A 44 24.38 17.73 7.22
N ALA A 45 24.87 16.71 6.51
CA ALA A 45 24.22 16.18 5.34
C ALA A 45 22.85 15.69 5.83
N LEU A 46 21.86 16.57 5.80
CA LEU A 46 20.46 16.21 5.63
C LEU A 46 20.36 15.57 4.24
N THR A 47 20.91 14.36 4.13
CA THR A 47 20.37 13.39 3.20
C THR A 47 18.99 13.10 3.78
N SER A 48 18.01 13.89 3.37
CA SER A 48 16.67 13.34 3.19
C SER A 48 16.91 12.07 2.38
N ALA A 49 16.84 10.91 3.02
CA ALA A 49 16.59 9.68 2.30
C ALA A 49 15.31 9.99 1.53
N ALA A 50 15.46 10.33 0.25
CA ALA A 50 14.35 10.22 -0.66
C ALA A 50 13.96 8.76 -0.48
N ASP A 51 12.78 8.52 0.09
CA ASP A 51 12.26 7.16 0.22
C ASP A 51 12.40 6.55 -1.17
N GLU A 52 13.31 5.59 -1.31
CA GLU A 52 13.53 4.93 -2.57
C GLU A 52 12.18 4.29 -2.89
N LEU A 53 11.60 4.65 -4.04
CA LEU A 53 10.31 4.10 -4.43
C LEU A 53 10.43 2.58 -4.40
N GLN A 54 9.49 1.94 -3.72
CA GLN A 54 9.44 0.50 -3.61
C GLN A 54 8.34 -0.06 -4.50
N MET A 55 8.63 -1.20 -5.09
CA MET A 55 7.73 -1.92 -5.95
C MET A 55 7.16 -3.13 -5.21
N THR A 56 5.86 -3.35 -5.41
CA THR A 56 5.19 -4.59 -5.02
C THR A 56 4.93 -5.39 -6.29
N LYS A 57 5.30 -6.68 -6.27
CA LYS A 57 4.99 -7.65 -7.32
C LYS A 57 4.05 -8.72 -6.77
N ILE A 58 2.91 -8.88 -7.44
CA ILE A 58 1.83 -9.79 -7.03
C ILE A 58 1.56 -10.74 -8.18
N VAL A 59 1.67 -12.04 -7.94
CA VAL A 59 1.18 -13.07 -8.87
C VAL A 59 -0.08 -13.65 -8.27
N PHE A 60 -1.19 -13.62 -9.00
CA PHE A 60 -2.48 -14.08 -8.49
C PHE A 60 -3.27 -14.80 -9.57
N ARG A 61 -4.22 -15.64 -9.15
CA ARG A 61 -5.23 -16.23 -10.05
C ARG A 61 -6.63 -15.98 -9.51
N ARG A 62 -7.60 -15.87 -10.42
CA ARG A 62 -9.02 -15.80 -10.08
C ARG A 62 -9.62 -17.21 -10.14
N MET A 63 -10.47 -17.52 -9.18
CA MET A 63 -11.22 -18.77 -9.10
C MET A 63 -12.69 -18.42 -8.90
N SER A 64 -13.61 -19.17 -9.49
CA SER A 64 -15.05 -18.99 -9.32
C SER A 64 -15.73 -20.29 -9.73
N PRO A 65 -16.92 -20.63 -9.18
CA PRO A 65 -17.69 -21.78 -9.63
C PRO A 65 -17.92 -21.82 -11.16
N ASP A 66 -17.97 -20.65 -11.81
CA ASP A 66 -18.25 -20.52 -13.24
C ASP A 66 -16.97 -20.46 -14.11
N ILE A 67 -15.78 -20.58 -13.52
CA ILE A 67 -14.50 -20.55 -14.23
C ILE A 67 -13.91 -21.96 -14.27
N ALA A 68 -13.78 -22.53 -15.47
CA ALA A 68 -13.12 -23.83 -15.65
C ALA A 68 -11.63 -23.73 -15.26
N PRO A 69 -11.06 -24.72 -14.52
CA PRO A 69 -9.70 -24.64 -13.98
C PRO A 69 -8.59 -24.46 -15.02
N ASP A 70 -8.79 -24.94 -16.24
CA ASP A 70 -7.86 -24.88 -17.38
C ASP A 70 -8.14 -23.71 -18.34
N SER A 71 -9.23 -22.96 -18.10
CA SER A 71 -9.59 -21.81 -18.92
C SER A 71 -8.57 -20.67 -18.80
N PHE A 72 -8.56 -19.80 -19.82
CA PHE A 72 -7.77 -18.56 -19.78
C PHE A 72 -8.01 -17.74 -18.51
N ALA A 73 -9.27 -17.63 -18.06
CA ALA A 73 -9.64 -16.81 -16.91
C ALA A 73 -9.07 -17.33 -15.56
N ALA A 74 -8.74 -18.63 -15.48
CA ALA A 74 -8.14 -19.27 -14.32
C ALA A 74 -6.60 -19.15 -14.28
N LYS A 75 -5.97 -18.75 -15.40
CA LYS A 75 -4.52 -18.66 -15.46
C LYS A 75 -3.99 -17.52 -14.58
N PRO A 76 -2.77 -17.66 -14.02
CA PRO A 76 -2.16 -16.60 -13.24
C PRO A 76 -1.92 -15.33 -14.04
N ARG A 77 -2.09 -14.19 -13.35
CA ARG A 77 -1.75 -12.84 -13.80
C ARG A 77 -0.62 -12.30 -12.92
N MET A 78 0.13 -11.36 -13.47
CA MET A 78 1.17 -10.66 -12.73
C MET A 78 0.83 -9.16 -12.66
N LEU A 79 0.97 -8.58 -11.47
CA LEU A 79 0.80 -7.16 -11.24
C LEU A 79 2.06 -6.61 -10.58
N TYR A 80 2.55 -5.49 -11.09
CA TYR A 80 3.55 -4.64 -10.45
C TYR A 80 2.91 -3.31 -10.09
N ARG A 81 3.24 -2.78 -8.92
CA ARG A 81 2.72 -1.49 -8.45
C ARG A 81 3.79 -0.71 -7.71
N VAL A 82 3.82 0.60 -7.93
CA VAL A 82 4.70 1.54 -7.22
C VAL A 82 3.87 2.75 -6.83
N ALA A 83 3.68 2.94 -5.52
CA ALA A 83 2.81 3.96 -4.96
C ALA A 83 1.42 3.99 -5.64
N ASP A 84 0.92 5.18 -5.95
CA ASP A 84 -0.31 5.42 -6.70
C ASP A 84 -0.05 5.97 -8.11
N LYS A 85 1.17 5.81 -8.63
CA LYS A 85 1.59 6.40 -9.92
C LYS A 85 1.89 5.39 -11.00
N TYR A 86 2.34 4.19 -10.62
CA TYR A 86 2.74 3.17 -11.57
C TYR A 86 2.00 1.86 -11.30
N SER A 87 1.44 1.28 -12.35
CA SER A 87 0.97 -0.09 -12.36
C SER A 87 1.30 -0.78 -13.67
N ARG A 88 1.54 -2.09 -13.61
CA ARG A 88 1.76 -2.94 -14.78
C ARG A 88 1.06 -4.26 -14.56
N ILE A 89 0.16 -4.64 -15.46
CA ILE A 89 -0.56 -5.91 -15.41
C ILE A 89 -0.19 -6.73 -16.64
N GLU A 90 0.30 -7.94 -16.40
CA GLU A 90 0.61 -8.94 -17.42
C GLU A 90 -0.43 -10.05 -17.38
N GLU A 91 -1.17 -10.18 -18.47
CA GLU A 91 -2.07 -11.31 -18.71
C GLU A 91 -1.31 -12.44 -19.41
N PRO A 92 -1.68 -13.71 -19.21
CA PRO A 92 -1.14 -14.79 -20.01
C PRO A 92 -1.54 -14.65 -21.49
N PRO A 93 -0.90 -15.38 -22.41
CA PRO A 93 -1.36 -15.43 -23.79
C PRO A 93 -2.67 -16.22 -23.92
N HIS A 94 -3.57 -15.72 -24.76
CA HIS A 94 -4.77 -16.38 -25.30
C HIS A 94 -4.68 -16.45 -26.84
N PRO A 95 -3.86 -17.37 -27.40
CA PRO A 95 -3.60 -17.44 -28.84
C PRO A 95 -4.87 -17.63 -29.68
N GLU A 96 -5.83 -18.42 -29.19
CA GLU A 96 -7.10 -18.70 -29.87
C GLU A 96 -7.94 -17.44 -30.13
N GLN A 97 -7.78 -16.40 -29.31
CA GLN A 97 -8.45 -15.10 -29.47
C GLN A 97 -7.50 -14.02 -30.00
N GLY A 98 -6.24 -14.37 -30.28
CA GLY A 98 -5.23 -13.40 -30.72
C GLY A 98 -4.85 -12.36 -29.66
N ILE A 99 -5.02 -12.69 -28.37
CA ILE A 99 -4.82 -11.76 -27.26
C ILE A 99 -3.59 -12.16 -26.42
N HIS A 100 -2.76 -11.20 -26.08
CA HIS A 100 -1.77 -11.30 -25.00
C HIS A 100 -1.57 -9.92 -24.39
N PHE A 101 -2.42 -9.57 -23.43
CA PHE A 101 -2.48 -8.20 -22.93
C PHE A 101 -1.36 -7.86 -21.95
N LEU A 102 -0.81 -6.68 -22.13
CA LEU A 102 0.04 -5.97 -21.17
C LEU A 102 -0.58 -4.59 -20.96
N VAL A 103 -0.96 -4.27 -19.73
CA VAL A 103 -1.44 -2.94 -19.36
C VAL A 103 -0.35 -2.25 -18.57
N ILE A 104 0.04 -1.06 -18.96
CA ILE A 104 1.00 -0.21 -18.24
C ILE A 104 0.29 1.10 -17.95
N THR A 105 0.28 1.52 -16.69
CA THR A 105 -0.12 2.86 -16.30
C THR A 105 1.07 3.52 -15.62
N ARG A 106 1.46 4.67 -16.17
CA ARG A 106 2.42 5.60 -15.62
C ARG A 106 1.75 6.97 -15.66
N GLU A 107 0.97 7.25 -14.62
CA GLU A 107 0.09 8.41 -14.58
C GLU A 107 0.79 9.71 -15.05
N PRO A 108 0.20 10.46 -16.00
CA PRO A 108 -1.16 10.33 -16.51
C PRO A 108 -1.31 9.35 -17.69
N ASP A 109 -0.24 8.75 -18.18
CA ASP A 109 -0.27 7.89 -19.36
C ASP A 109 -0.70 6.46 -19.02
N SER A 110 -1.51 5.86 -19.88
CA SER A 110 -1.85 4.43 -19.81
C SER A 110 -1.84 3.79 -21.19
N TRP A 111 -1.17 2.65 -21.30
CA TRP A 111 -1.10 1.84 -22.51
C TRP A 111 -1.75 0.48 -22.28
N THR A 112 -2.68 0.11 -23.16
CA THR A 112 -3.15 -1.27 -23.31
C THR A 112 -2.51 -1.86 -24.56
N ILE A 113 -1.66 -2.86 -24.39
CA ILE A 113 -0.79 -3.43 -25.42
C ILE A 113 -1.21 -4.86 -25.69
N ASN A 114 -1.36 -5.24 -26.97
CA ASN A 114 -1.42 -6.64 -27.37
C ASN A 114 -0.03 -7.10 -27.83
N LEU A 115 0.59 -7.99 -27.06
CA LEU A 115 1.95 -8.46 -27.30
C LEU A 115 2.09 -9.37 -28.51
N LEU A 116 0.98 -9.95 -29.02
CA LEU A 116 0.99 -10.84 -30.19
C LEU A 116 1.14 -10.07 -31.51
N ASP A 117 0.35 -9.01 -31.71
CA ASP A 117 0.35 -8.22 -32.95
C ASP A 117 1.12 -6.90 -32.84
N LYS A 118 1.65 -6.60 -31.65
CA LYS A 118 2.40 -5.37 -31.33
C LYS A 118 1.57 -4.10 -31.51
N THR A 119 0.26 -4.17 -31.35
CA THR A 119 -0.62 -3.00 -31.29
C THR A 119 -0.75 -2.48 -29.87
N ALA A 120 -0.94 -1.17 -29.72
CA ALA A 120 -1.19 -0.55 -28.43
C ALA A 120 -2.20 0.59 -28.56
N ARG A 121 -3.02 0.75 -27.53
CA ARG A 121 -3.86 1.93 -27.33
C ARG A 121 -3.29 2.75 -26.20
N HIS A 122 -3.03 4.02 -26.45
CA HIS A 122 -2.61 4.99 -25.44
C HIS A 122 -3.81 5.87 -25.03
N VAL A 123 -3.90 6.15 -23.74
CA VAL A 123 -4.90 7.02 -23.11
C VAL A 123 -4.18 7.89 -22.10
N ILE A 124 -4.57 9.17 -22.01
CA ILE A 124 -4.09 10.09 -20.99
C ILE A 124 -5.24 10.32 -19.99
N ASP A 125 -5.04 10.04 -18.70
CA ASP A 125 -5.97 10.44 -17.64
C ASP A 125 -6.07 11.98 -17.64
N ALA A 126 -7.27 12.51 -17.84
CA ALA A 126 -7.52 13.95 -17.76
C ALA A 126 -7.48 14.48 -16.32
N GLY A 127 -7.40 13.59 -15.34
CA GLY A 127 -7.34 13.91 -13.92
C GLY A 127 -8.72 14.18 -13.31
N PRO A 128 -8.78 14.86 -12.15
CA PRO A 128 -7.69 15.59 -11.49
C PRO A 128 -6.82 14.74 -10.56
N THR A 129 -7.16 13.46 -10.36
CA THR A 129 -6.53 12.64 -9.32
C THR A 129 -5.21 11.99 -9.74
N PHE A 130 -5.03 11.69 -11.03
CA PHE A 130 -3.81 11.08 -11.59
C PHE A 130 -3.30 9.91 -10.74
N SER A 131 -4.13 8.87 -10.63
CA SER A 131 -3.89 7.75 -9.72
C SER A 131 -4.04 6.41 -10.44
N ALA A 132 -2.96 5.63 -10.45
CA ALA A 132 -2.91 4.28 -10.97
C ALA A 132 -3.63 3.31 -10.01
N ARG A 133 -4.95 3.24 -10.14
CA ARG A 133 -5.83 2.37 -9.34
C ARG A 133 -5.76 0.93 -9.82
N THR A 134 -5.84 -0.02 -8.90
CA THR A 134 -5.84 -1.48 -9.17
C THR A 134 -6.94 -2.18 -8.37
N PRO A 135 -8.22 -1.88 -8.66
CA PRO A 135 -9.34 -2.36 -7.86
C PRO A 135 -9.47 -3.88 -7.95
N ILE A 136 -9.80 -4.53 -6.83
CA ILE A 136 -10.08 -5.97 -6.80
C ILE A 136 -11.54 -6.26 -7.14
N VAL A 137 -12.43 -5.39 -6.67
CA VAL A 137 -13.85 -5.43 -7.04
C VAL A 137 -14.09 -4.33 -8.07
N TRP A 138 -14.43 -4.74 -9.27
CA TRP A 138 -14.93 -3.82 -10.29
C TRP A 138 -16.22 -4.37 -10.86
N VAL A 139 -17.34 -3.69 -10.56
CA VAL A 139 -18.63 -3.96 -11.17
C VAL A 139 -19.01 -2.73 -11.99
N PRO A 140 -19.21 -2.86 -13.32
CA PRO A 140 -19.72 -1.77 -14.12
C PRO A 140 -21.07 -1.32 -13.56
N LYS A 141 -21.21 -0.01 -13.30
CA LYS A 141 -22.41 0.58 -12.71
C LYS A 141 -23.50 0.67 -13.77
N PRO A 142 -24.70 0.10 -13.55
CA PRO A 142 -25.88 0.48 -14.32
C PRO A 142 -26.16 1.97 -14.09
N SER A 143 -26.40 2.71 -15.17
CA SER A 143 -26.67 4.16 -15.08
C SER A 143 -27.82 4.45 -14.12
N GLY A 144 -27.62 5.39 -13.18
CA GLY A 144 -28.65 5.87 -12.26
C GLY A 144 -28.87 5.05 -10.97
N GLN A 145 -28.10 3.98 -10.73
CA GLN A 145 -28.19 3.22 -9.48
C GLN A 145 -26.99 3.48 -8.54
N PRO A 146 -27.19 3.44 -7.20
CA PRO A 146 -26.09 3.47 -6.25
C PRO A 146 -25.14 2.30 -6.51
N ASP A 147 -23.84 2.55 -6.35
CA ASP A 147 -22.82 1.50 -6.45
C ASP A 147 -23.05 0.46 -5.35
N PRO A 148 -23.41 -0.79 -5.70
CA PRO A 148 -23.70 -1.82 -4.70
C PRO A 148 -22.46 -2.20 -3.89
N ASP A 149 -21.27 -1.92 -4.41
CA ASP A 149 -19.98 -2.27 -3.83
C ASP A 149 -19.19 -1.05 -3.38
N LYS A 150 -19.87 0.09 -3.14
CA LYS A 150 -19.24 1.36 -2.73
C LYS A 150 -18.28 1.22 -1.55
N GLU A 151 -18.62 0.37 -0.58
CA GLU A 151 -17.77 0.11 0.59
C GLU A 151 -16.40 -0.49 0.21
N PHE A 152 -16.33 -1.18 -0.93
CA PHE A 152 -15.12 -1.86 -1.42
C PHE A 152 -14.41 -1.09 -2.54
N GLN A 153 -14.84 0.14 -2.87
CA GLN A 153 -14.24 0.93 -3.96
C GLN A 153 -12.73 1.20 -3.78
N ASP A 154 -12.26 1.20 -2.53
CA ASP A 154 -10.87 1.42 -2.15
C ASP A 154 -10.11 0.12 -1.82
N LEU A 155 -10.73 -1.05 -2.05
CA LEU A 155 -10.06 -2.34 -1.95
C LEU A 155 -9.27 -2.62 -3.23
N GLU A 156 -7.96 -2.55 -3.13
CA GLU A 156 -7.03 -2.65 -4.26
C GLU A 156 -5.93 -3.67 -4.00
N PHE A 157 -5.36 -4.16 -5.08
CA PHE A 157 -4.15 -4.95 -4.99
C PHE A 157 -3.01 -4.14 -4.35
N GLY A 158 -2.32 -4.71 -3.37
CA GLY A 158 -1.26 -4.01 -2.64
C GLY A 158 -1.74 -3.27 -1.38
N ASN A 159 -3.05 -3.18 -1.12
CA ASN A 159 -3.57 -2.49 0.07
C ASN A 159 -4.48 -3.35 0.95
N GLU A 160 -4.63 -4.64 0.65
CA GLU A 160 -5.68 -5.51 1.17
C GLU A 160 -5.69 -5.56 2.70
N VAL A 161 -4.54 -5.84 3.30
CA VAL A 161 -4.42 -5.93 4.77
C VAL A 161 -4.72 -4.58 5.43
N ARG A 162 -4.21 -3.47 4.85
CA ARG A 162 -4.49 -2.12 5.33
C ARG A 162 -5.98 -1.79 5.22
N PHE A 163 -6.61 -2.13 4.10
CA PHE A 163 -8.04 -1.94 3.88
C PHE A 163 -8.85 -2.65 4.96
N PHE A 164 -8.53 -3.92 5.24
CA PHE A 164 -9.23 -4.70 6.25
C PHE A 164 -9.09 -4.13 7.67
N ARG A 165 -7.89 -3.65 8.02
CA ARG A 165 -7.62 -2.98 9.30
C ARG A 165 -8.41 -1.68 9.45
N LEU A 166 -8.40 -0.83 8.42
CA LEU A 166 -9.10 0.46 8.44
C LEU A 166 -10.62 0.31 8.55
N HIS A 167 -11.19 -0.73 7.94
CA HIS A 167 -12.62 -1.03 7.99
C HIS A 167 -13.03 -1.86 9.21
N LYS A 168 -12.15 -2.00 10.22
CA LYS A 168 -12.42 -2.73 11.47
C LYS A 168 -12.96 -4.14 11.19
N ALA A 169 -12.32 -4.85 10.26
CA ALA A 169 -12.74 -6.19 9.89
C ALA A 169 -12.88 -7.11 11.12
N ARG A 170 -13.87 -7.99 11.07
CA ARG A 170 -14.14 -8.98 12.11
C ARG A 170 -13.08 -10.08 12.04
N ASP A 171 -12.41 -10.34 13.15
CA ASP A 171 -11.53 -11.48 13.31
C ASP A 171 -12.33 -12.79 13.30
N MET A 172 -11.96 -13.70 12.40
CA MET A 172 -12.59 -15.00 12.20
C MET A 172 -11.78 -16.15 12.82
N GLY A 173 -10.64 -15.83 13.44
CA GLY A 173 -9.65 -16.77 13.94
C GLY A 173 -8.85 -17.44 12.83
N LEU A 174 -8.25 -18.58 13.16
CA LEU A 174 -7.52 -19.39 12.19
C LEU A 174 -8.48 -20.09 11.22
N ARG A 175 -8.07 -20.10 9.95
CA ARG A 175 -8.71 -20.82 8.85
C ARG A 175 -7.63 -21.47 8.01
N LYS A 176 -7.95 -22.63 7.43
CA LYS A 176 -7.03 -23.33 6.52
C LYS A 176 -7.26 -22.91 5.09
N VAL A 177 -6.16 -22.59 4.41
CA VAL A 177 -6.09 -22.50 2.95
C VAL A 177 -5.15 -23.60 2.50
N GLU A 178 -5.70 -24.64 1.88
CA GLU A 178 -4.99 -25.91 1.65
C GLU A 178 -4.47 -26.46 3.00
N GLU A 179 -3.16 -26.61 3.17
CA GLU A 179 -2.54 -27.10 4.41
C GLU A 179 -2.01 -25.98 5.31
N LYS A 180 -2.13 -24.72 4.89
CA LYS A 180 -1.60 -23.55 5.61
C LYS A 180 -2.65 -22.94 6.53
N ASP A 181 -2.29 -22.74 7.79
CA ASP A 181 -3.10 -21.95 8.73
C ASP A 181 -2.93 -20.45 8.43
N CYS A 182 -4.05 -19.75 8.31
CA CYS A 182 -4.13 -18.33 8.01
C CYS A 182 -5.01 -17.60 9.04
N ASN A 183 -4.62 -16.38 9.39
CA ASN A 183 -5.51 -15.45 10.10
C ASN A 183 -6.59 -14.99 9.11
N ALA A 184 -7.86 -15.10 9.49
CA ALA A 184 -8.96 -14.68 8.65
C ALA A 184 -9.62 -13.41 9.19
N LEU A 185 -9.78 -12.41 8.32
CA LEU A 185 -10.50 -11.17 8.60
C LEU A 185 -11.69 -11.06 7.65
N ALA A 186 -12.85 -10.61 8.13
CA ALA A 186 -14.07 -10.50 7.32
C ALA A 186 -14.67 -9.10 7.37
N ILE A 187 -15.09 -8.60 6.20
CA ILE A 187 -15.91 -7.39 6.05
C ILE A 187 -17.19 -7.78 5.34
N LYS A 188 -18.33 -7.36 5.89
CA LYS A 188 -19.64 -7.54 5.27
C LYS A 188 -20.31 -6.19 5.09
N SER A 189 -20.73 -5.90 3.86
CA SER A 189 -21.47 -4.68 3.52
C SER A 189 -22.52 -5.00 2.45
N GLY A 190 -23.78 -4.67 2.73
CA GLY A 190 -24.92 -5.06 1.88
C GLY A 190 -24.97 -6.57 1.66
N GLY A 191 -25.13 -6.97 0.40
CA GLY A 191 -25.13 -8.37 -0.03
C GLY A 191 -23.74 -9.01 -0.13
N ARG A 192 -22.65 -8.23 -0.03
CA ARG A 192 -21.28 -8.74 -0.23
C ARG A 192 -20.57 -8.98 1.11
N GLU A 193 -19.94 -10.14 1.23
CA GLU A 193 -18.98 -10.45 2.28
C GLU A 193 -17.63 -10.79 1.63
N VAL A 194 -16.56 -10.20 2.16
CA VAL A 194 -15.19 -10.42 1.70
C VAL A 194 -14.38 -10.92 2.88
N ILE A 195 -13.74 -12.07 2.70
CA ILE A 195 -12.87 -12.70 3.71
C ILE A 195 -11.45 -12.68 3.19
N LEU A 196 -10.55 -12.02 3.91
CA LEU A 196 -9.12 -11.99 3.64
C LEU A 196 -8.41 -13.00 4.53
N LEU A 197 -7.65 -13.92 3.93
CA LEU A 197 -6.82 -14.92 4.61
C LEU A 197 -5.36 -14.49 4.51
N ILE A 198 -4.71 -14.33 5.65
CA ILE A 198 -3.38 -13.72 5.79
C ILE A 198 -2.42 -14.76 6.38
N ASP A 199 -1.21 -14.82 5.83
CA ASP A 199 -0.12 -15.59 6.43
C ASP A 199 0.28 -14.97 7.78
N PRO A 200 0.15 -15.69 8.91
CA PRO A 200 0.51 -15.15 10.22
C PRO A 200 2.01 -14.85 10.38
N ALA A 201 2.88 -15.48 9.58
CA ALA A 201 4.33 -15.29 9.68
C ALA A 201 4.80 -14.04 8.93
N THR A 202 4.15 -13.69 7.81
CA THR A 202 4.61 -12.60 6.94
C THR A 202 3.64 -11.42 6.85
N ASP A 203 2.45 -11.53 7.42
CA ASP A 203 1.35 -10.55 7.30
C ASP A 203 0.94 -10.27 5.84
N LYS A 204 1.16 -11.24 4.94
CA LYS A 204 0.85 -11.11 3.50
C LYS A 204 -0.43 -11.86 3.15
N PRO A 205 -1.22 -11.37 2.19
CA PRO A 205 -2.45 -12.05 1.80
C PRO A 205 -2.14 -13.36 1.09
N VAL A 206 -2.89 -14.40 1.43
CA VAL A 206 -2.80 -15.74 0.84
C VAL A 206 -3.98 -16.00 -0.07
N GLN A 207 -5.19 -15.66 0.37
CA GLN A 207 -6.41 -15.75 -0.42
C GLN A 207 -7.39 -14.66 0.00
N MET A 208 -8.25 -14.25 -0.92
CA MET A 208 -9.42 -13.45 -0.60
C MET A 208 -10.66 -14.04 -1.25
N ASP A 209 -11.69 -14.30 -0.45
CA ASP A 209 -12.93 -14.93 -0.87
C ASP A 209 -14.06 -13.91 -0.88
N PHE A 210 -14.82 -13.88 -1.96
CA PHE A 210 -15.96 -13.01 -2.16
C PHE A 210 -17.24 -13.85 -2.19
N THR A 211 -18.19 -13.45 -1.37
CA THR A 211 -19.55 -14.01 -1.33
C THR A 211 -20.53 -12.90 -1.66
N LYS A 212 -21.52 -13.19 -2.49
CA LYS A 212 -22.65 -12.30 -2.80
C LYS A 212 -23.97 -12.99 -2.48
N ASP A 213 -24.79 -12.35 -1.65
CA ASP A 213 -26.08 -12.85 -1.20
C ASP A 213 -26.01 -14.28 -0.62
N GLY A 214 -24.94 -14.54 0.14
CA GLY A 214 -24.66 -15.84 0.77
C GLY A 214 -24.14 -16.92 -0.19
N LYS A 215 -23.90 -16.61 -1.46
CA LYS A 215 -23.35 -17.53 -2.46
C LYS A 215 -21.91 -17.16 -2.82
N PRO A 216 -21.00 -18.14 -3.01
CA PRO A 216 -19.67 -17.86 -3.52
C PRO A 216 -19.74 -17.11 -4.87
N ASP A 217 -19.02 -16.00 -4.98
CA ASP A 217 -18.93 -15.18 -6.19
C ASP A 217 -17.61 -15.52 -6.92
N PHE A 218 -16.49 -15.14 -6.31
CA PHE A 218 -15.16 -15.53 -6.77
C PHE A 218 -14.15 -15.49 -5.62
N SER A 219 -12.98 -16.04 -5.86
CA SER A 219 -11.82 -15.96 -4.98
C SER A 219 -10.62 -15.46 -5.76
N ILE A 220 -9.74 -14.75 -5.08
CA ILE A 220 -8.40 -14.41 -5.56
C ILE A 220 -7.41 -15.21 -4.74
N ARG A 221 -6.62 -16.06 -5.41
CA ARG A 221 -5.51 -16.76 -4.78
C ARG A 221 -4.20 -16.06 -5.13
N TYR A 222 -3.46 -15.65 -4.11
CA TYR A 222 -2.12 -15.10 -4.27
C TYR A 222 -1.12 -16.25 -4.34
N LEU A 223 -0.35 -16.30 -5.44
CA LEU A 223 0.69 -17.30 -5.69
C LEU A 223 2.06 -16.79 -5.24
N SER A 224 2.31 -15.49 -5.41
CA SER A 224 3.42 -14.79 -4.77
C SER A 224 3.03 -13.35 -4.44
N TYR A 225 3.65 -12.80 -3.40
CA TYR A 225 3.44 -11.44 -2.94
C TYR A 225 4.76 -10.88 -2.42
N GLU A 226 5.48 -10.20 -3.30
CA GLU A 226 6.80 -9.63 -3.04
C GLU A 226 6.64 -8.13 -2.83
N THR A 227 7.14 -7.63 -1.71
CA THR A 227 7.11 -6.22 -1.30
C THR A 227 8.53 -5.70 -1.22
N ASP A 228 8.68 -4.38 -1.13
CA ASP A 228 9.97 -3.74 -0.86
C ASP A 228 11.02 -4.03 -1.94
N LEU A 229 10.58 -4.35 -3.18
CA LEU A 229 11.47 -4.54 -4.30
C LEU A 229 12.02 -3.18 -4.78
N PRO A 230 13.26 -3.10 -5.27
CA PRO A 230 13.77 -1.88 -5.90
C PRO A 230 12.87 -1.44 -7.05
N PHE A 231 12.60 -0.13 -7.14
CA PHE A 231 11.84 0.41 -8.26
C PHE A 231 12.64 0.32 -9.56
N ASP A 232 12.10 -0.44 -10.52
CA ASP A 232 12.58 -0.48 -11.90
C ASP A 232 11.63 0.31 -12.79
N PRO A 233 11.95 1.57 -13.14
CA PRO A 233 11.09 2.40 -13.99
C PRO A 233 10.93 1.81 -15.41
N SER A 234 11.87 1.00 -15.89
CA SER A 234 11.82 0.45 -17.25
C SER A 234 10.67 -0.53 -17.46
N LEU A 235 10.16 -1.14 -16.38
CA LEU A 235 8.97 -1.99 -16.43
C LEU A 235 7.70 -1.20 -16.79
N PHE A 236 7.69 0.12 -16.57
CA PHE A 236 6.53 0.98 -16.75
C PHE A 236 6.63 1.86 -18.00
N GLU A 237 7.50 1.48 -18.94
CA GLU A 237 7.59 2.08 -20.27
C GLU A 237 6.95 1.17 -21.33
N PRO A 238 6.32 1.74 -22.38
CA PRO A 238 5.87 0.95 -23.51
C PRO A 238 7.05 0.28 -24.22
N LEU A 239 6.85 -0.95 -24.69
CA LEU A 239 7.88 -1.71 -25.40
C LEU A 239 8.25 -1.05 -26.75
N PRO A 240 9.50 -1.17 -27.22
CA PRO A 240 9.88 -0.69 -28.54
C PRO A 240 9.15 -1.44 -29.66
N GLY A 241 8.87 -0.75 -30.77
CA GLY A 241 8.28 -1.35 -31.98
C GLY A 241 6.76 -1.53 -31.96
N LEU A 242 6.06 -0.90 -31.02
CA LEU A 242 4.59 -0.92 -30.97
C LEU A 242 3.96 0.03 -31.99
N LYS A 243 2.82 -0.40 -32.56
CA LYS A 243 1.91 0.46 -33.33
C LYS A 243 0.90 1.08 -32.37
N ILE A 244 1.19 2.30 -31.91
CA ILE A 244 0.38 3.01 -30.92
C ILE A 244 -0.73 3.80 -31.61
N THR A 245 -1.96 3.64 -31.11
CA THR A 245 -3.12 4.48 -31.45
C THR A 245 -3.50 5.31 -30.24
N GLU A 246 -3.61 6.62 -30.44
CA GLU A 246 -4.07 7.56 -29.41
C GLU A 246 -5.60 7.49 -29.26
N SER A 247 -6.09 7.39 -28.02
CA SER A 247 -7.50 7.59 -27.71
C SER A 247 -7.75 9.05 -27.39
N LYS A 248 -8.86 9.57 -27.91
CA LYS A 248 -9.36 10.91 -27.53
C LYS A 248 -10.22 10.83 -26.29
#